data_AF-A0A8J4YGS3-F1
#
_entry.id   AF-A0A8J4YGS3-F1
#
_cell.length_a   1.000
_cell.length_b   1.000
_cell.length_c   1.000
_cell.angle_alpha   90.00
_cell.angle_beta   90.00
_cell.angle_gamma   90.00
#
_symmetry.space_group_name_H-M   'P 1'
#
loop_
_entity.id
_entity.type
_entity.pdbx_description
1 polymer ?
#
loop_
_entity_poly.entity_id
_entity_poly.type
_entity_poly.pdbx_seq_one_letter_code
_entity_poly.pdbx_strand_id
1 'polypeptide(L)'
;MWCSGLTTVAACVHTLVTSLRDTWECMPRLVGAVVVAPLLVAAAVLTTTAGGAAVIDLMDRDVLFLMVLWPPFTLTLAVTVIYGIHKLRKDFTFMLESAVCWLWAPVWGIVLPFTLLGVVVWLSVMEGGAVAVVEGPAWRVAVVWGLRLLAVLPIPITAIYVVKSQLAYGVVDKVASALQSSREWGDWGPQDPIEHHNWRRWREDETRPITTLKRRLASRPLTYTHSTLSSESSSTLTRLRNKYQRNGIASIL
;
A
#
# COMPACT_ATOMS: atom_id res chain seq x y z
N MET A 1 15.49 22.10 -14.62
CA MET A 1 14.89 22.54 -13.35
C MET A 1 13.38 22.70 -13.46
N TRP A 2 12.86 23.45 -14.43
CA TRP A 2 11.41 23.63 -14.61
C TRP A 2 10.64 22.34 -14.92
N CYS A 3 11.18 21.48 -15.80
CA CYS A 3 10.50 20.24 -16.18
C CYS A 3 10.33 19.26 -15.00
N SER A 4 11.36 19.12 -14.15
CA SER A 4 11.31 18.21 -12.99
C SER A 4 10.32 18.68 -11.92
N GLY A 5 10.22 20.00 -11.70
CA GLY A 5 9.22 20.56 -10.79
C GLY A 5 7.80 20.34 -11.32
N LEU A 6 7.58 20.60 -12.61
CA LEU A 6 6.28 20.43 -13.25
C LEU A 6 5.79 18.97 -13.18
N THR A 7 6.67 18.00 -13.43
CA THR A 7 6.30 16.58 -13.38
C THR A 7 5.92 16.13 -11.97
N THR A 8 6.65 16.58 -10.95
CA THR A 8 6.34 16.22 -9.55
C THR A 8 5.01 16.81 -9.12
N VAL A 9 4.76 18.09 -9.40
CA VAL A 9 3.48 18.73 -9.08
C VAL A 9 2.33 18.04 -9.81
N ALA A 10 2.49 17.74 -11.11
CA ALA A 10 1.47 17.03 -11.88
C ALA A 10 1.15 15.65 -11.28
N ALA A 11 2.17 14.91 -10.82
CA ALA A 11 1.99 13.63 -10.15
C ALA A 11 1.23 13.78 -8.82
N CYS A 12 1.60 14.74 -7.97
CA CYS A 12 0.93 14.99 -6.69
C CYS A 12 -0.54 15.39 -6.89
N VAL A 13 -0.83 16.28 -7.85
CA VAL A 13 -2.20 16.69 -8.16
C VAL A 13 -3.01 15.53 -8.71
N HIS A 14 -2.42 14.71 -9.59
CA HIS A 14 -3.08 13.50 -10.09
C HIS A 14 -3.44 12.57 -8.94
N THR A 15 -2.50 12.26 -8.03
CA THR A 15 -2.75 11.38 -6.88
C THR A 15 -3.83 11.91 -5.94
N LEU A 16 -3.92 13.24 -5.77
CA LEU A 16 -4.92 13.87 -4.93
C LEU A 16 -6.31 13.80 -5.58
N VAL A 17 -6.41 14.06 -6.88
CA VAL A 17 -7.68 13.97 -7.61
C VAL A 17 -8.18 12.52 -7.68
N THR A 18 -7.28 11.56 -7.86
CA THR A 18 -7.65 10.13 -7.86
C THR A 18 -8.11 9.69 -6.48
N SER A 19 -7.42 10.07 -5.40
CA SER A 19 -7.83 9.66 -4.05
C SER A 19 -9.19 10.23 -3.65
N LEU A 20 -9.50 11.49 -4.02
CA LEU A 20 -10.82 12.09 -3.80
C LEU A 20 -11.92 11.42 -4.63
N ARG A 21 -11.57 10.90 -5.80
CA ARG A 21 -12.51 10.17 -6.65
C ARG A 21 -12.78 8.77 -6.11
N ASP A 22 -11.76 8.12 -5.57
CA ASP A 22 -11.91 6.79 -4.98
C ASP A 22 -12.78 6.85 -3.71
N THR A 23 -12.77 7.96 -2.97
CA THR A 23 -13.66 8.16 -1.81
C THR A 23 -15.08 8.58 -2.21
N TRP A 24 -15.25 9.31 -3.32
CA TRP A 24 -16.54 9.73 -3.84
C TRP A 24 -16.79 9.11 -5.21
N GLU A 25 -17.38 7.91 -5.22
CA GLU A 25 -17.66 7.11 -6.42
C GLU A 25 -18.39 7.87 -7.55
N CYS A 26 -19.09 8.96 -7.20
CA CYS A 26 -19.87 9.79 -8.12
C CYS A 26 -19.14 11.00 -8.72
N MET A 27 -17.89 11.32 -8.34
CA MET A 27 -17.24 12.54 -8.83
C MET A 27 -16.59 12.36 -10.22
N PRO A 28 -16.98 13.15 -11.23
CA PRO A 28 -16.26 13.21 -12.50
C PRO A 28 -14.91 13.92 -12.33
N ARG A 29 -13.90 13.47 -13.09
CA ARG A 29 -12.49 13.92 -12.98
C ARG A 29 -12.33 15.44 -13.03
N LEU A 30 -13.12 16.11 -13.85
CA LEU A 30 -13.08 17.56 -14.02
C LEU A 30 -13.49 18.31 -12.75
N VAL A 31 -14.47 17.80 -12.00
CA VAL A 31 -14.93 18.46 -10.78
C VAL A 31 -13.90 18.34 -9.67
N GLY A 32 -13.26 17.17 -9.53
CA GLY A 32 -12.15 17.00 -8.59
C GLY A 32 -10.98 17.96 -8.88
N ALA A 33 -10.61 18.13 -10.15
CA ALA A 33 -9.58 19.09 -10.55
C ALA A 33 -9.96 20.55 -10.25
N VAL A 34 -11.23 20.93 -10.49
CA VAL A 34 -11.75 22.28 -10.21
C VAL A 34 -11.79 22.59 -8.71
N VAL A 35 -11.97 21.59 -7.84
CA VAL A 35 -11.92 21.77 -6.37
C VAL A 35 -10.48 21.91 -5.87
N VAL A 36 -9.55 21.14 -6.42
CA VAL A 36 -8.14 21.15 -5.98
C VAL A 36 -7.39 22.37 -6.48
N ALA A 37 -7.66 22.84 -7.70
CA ALA A 37 -6.98 23.98 -8.32
C ALA A 37 -6.97 25.27 -7.46
N PRO A 38 -8.09 25.75 -6.90
CA PRO A 38 -8.09 26.99 -6.10
C PRO A 38 -7.27 26.86 -4.82
N LEU A 39 -7.20 25.66 -4.22
CA LEU A 39 -6.36 25.42 -3.02
C LEU A 39 -4.87 25.57 -3.35
N LEU A 40 -4.44 25.03 -4.50
CA LEU A 40 -3.06 25.16 -4.96
C LEU A 40 -2.71 26.60 -5.31
N VAL A 41 -3.63 27.31 -5.97
CA VAL A 41 -3.45 28.73 -6.30
C VAL A 41 -3.37 29.57 -5.02
N ALA A 42 -4.23 29.33 -4.02
CA ALA A 42 -4.16 30.01 -2.73
C ALA A 42 -2.83 29.76 -2.01
N ALA A 43 -2.35 28.52 -2.00
CA ALA A 43 -1.05 28.18 -1.44
C ALA A 43 0.12 28.86 -2.18
N ALA A 44 0.05 28.92 -3.51
CA ALA A 44 1.04 29.63 -4.33
C ALA A 44 1.05 31.15 -4.05
N VAL A 45 -0.12 31.77 -3.86
CA VAL A 45 -0.19 33.19 -3.51
C VAL A 45 0.51 33.46 -2.17
N LEU A 46 0.31 32.60 -1.16
CA LEU A 46 0.98 32.74 0.14
C LEU A 46 2.51 32.71 0.03
N THR A 47 3.06 31.86 -0.84
CA THR A 47 4.51 31.71 -1.03
C THR A 47 5.14 32.79 -1.90
N THR A 48 4.35 33.54 -2.68
CA THR A 48 4.84 34.68 -3.49
C THR A 48 4.92 36.01 -2.73
N THR A 49 4.43 36.06 -1.49
CA THR A 49 4.51 37.26 -0.65
C THR A 49 5.96 37.59 -0.25
N ALA A 50 6.23 38.83 0.20
CA ALA A 50 7.57 39.28 0.59
C ALA A 50 8.23 38.43 1.70
N GLY A 51 7.42 37.73 2.52
CA GLY A 51 7.88 36.78 3.54
C GLY A 51 7.81 35.31 3.12
N GLY A 52 7.44 35.01 1.87
CA GLY A 52 7.16 33.66 1.40
C GLY A 52 8.36 32.71 1.48
N ALA A 53 9.58 33.20 1.26
CA ALA A 53 10.79 32.39 1.39
C ALA A 53 10.98 31.84 2.82
N ALA A 54 10.67 32.64 3.84
CA ALA A 54 10.73 32.20 5.24
C ALA A 54 9.64 31.17 5.56
N VAL A 55 8.45 31.31 4.95
CA VAL A 55 7.37 30.34 5.08
C VAL A 55 7.75 29.00 4.43
N ILE A 56 8.39 29.04 3.26
CA ILE A 56 8.87 27.84 2.57
C ILE A 56 9.93 27.12 3.41
N ASP A 57 10.92 27.84 3.93
CA ASP A 57 11.99 27.24 4.77
C ASP A 57 11.42 26.62 6.05
N LEU A 58 10.48 27.32 6.72
CA LEU A 58 9.76 26.80 7.88
C LEU A 58 8.97 25.52 7.54
N MET A 59 8.25 25.50 6.42
CA MET A 59 7.46 24.33 6.02
C MET A 59 8.35 23.14 5.64
N ASP A 60 9.37 23.36 4.83
CA ASP A 60 10.22 22.27 4.31
C ASP A 60 11.09 21.67 5.42
N ARG A 61 11.80 22.52 6.17
CA ARG A 61 12.74 22.11 7.21
C ARG A 61 12.04 21.59 8.45
N ASP A 62 11.06 22.34 8.96
CA ASP A 62 10.48 22.06 10.28
C ASP A 62 9.18 21.25 10.19
N VAL A 63 8.43 21.22 9.08
CA VAL A 63 7.16 20.47 9.01
C VAL A 63 7.29 19.22 8.14
N LEU A 64 7.63 19.38 6.87
CA LEU A 64 7.48 18.34 5.85
C LEU A 64 8.43 17.17 6.04
N PHE A 65 9.69 17.43 6.37
CA PHE A 65 10.73 16.40 6.41
C PHE A 65 10.44 15.25 7.37
N LEU A 66 9.97 15.55 8.60
CA LEU A 66 9.56 14.51 9.55
C LEU A 66 8.14 13.97 9.26
N MET A 67 7.23 14.84 8.78
CA MET A 67 5.84 14.46 8.51
C MET A 67 5.72 13.47 7.36
N VAL A 68 6.50 13.63 6.28
CA VAL A 68 6.42 12.77 5.08
C VAL A 68 6.87 11.33 5.34
N LEU A 69 7.70 11.10 6.38
CA LEU A 69 8.24 9.79 6.72
C LEU A 69 7.26 8.93 7.53
N TRP A 70 6.30 9.54 8.23
CA TRP A 70 5.34 8.83 9.09
C TRP A 70 4.37 7.92 8.30
N PRO A 71 3.70 8.39 7.23
CA PRO A 71 2.81 7.54 6.43
C PRO A 71 3.48 6.27 5.85
N PRO A 72 4.64 6.34 5.16
CA PRO A 72 5.28 5.14 4.64
C PRO A 72 5.80 4.22 5.76
N PHE A 73 6.26 4.77 6.89
CA PHE A 73 6.65 3.97 8.05
C PHE A 73 5.47 3.15 8.61
N THR A 74 4.33 3.79 8.85
CA THR A 74 3.14 3.10 9.35
C THR A 74 2.57 2.09 8.34
N LEU A 75 2.59 2.43 7.04
CA LEU A 75 2.15 1.53 5.97
C LEU A 75 3.04 0.29 5.87
N THR A 76 4.37 0.45 5.89
CA THR A 76 5.30 -0.69 5.83
C THR A 76 5.18 -1.57 7.07
N LEU A 77 4.99 -0.98 8.25
CA LEU A 77 4.72 -1.75 9.47
C LEU A 77 3.40 -2.53 9.37
N ALA A 78 2.34 -1.89 8.86
CA ALA A 78 1.05 -2.55 8.64
C ALA A 78 1.16 -3.74 7.66
N VAL A 79 1.85 -3.56 6.54
CA VAL A 79 2.02 -4.62 5.53
C VAL A 79 2.90 -5.76 6.06
N THR A 80 3.98 -5.46 6.77
CA THR A 80 4.91 -6.49 7.26
C THR A 80 4.35 -7.28 8.45
N VAL A 81 3.70 -6.61 9.41
CA VAL A 81 3.19 -7.23 10.65
C VAL A 81 1.76 -7.74 10.50
N ILE A 82 0.84 -6.92 9.99
CA ILE A 82 -0.60 -7.27 9.93
C ILE A 82 -0.87 -8.17 8.73
N TYR A 83 -0.41 -7.76 7.54
CA TYR A 83 -0.67 -8.54 6.32
C TYR A 83 0.24 -9.77 6.23
N GLY A 84 1.53 -9.59 6.50
CA GLY A 84 2.54 -10.64 6.53
C GLY A 84 3.25 -10.83 5.19
N ILE A 85 4.58 -10.92 5.24
CA ILE A 85 5.45 -10.96 4.06
C ILE A 85 5.21 -12.16 3.13
N HIS A 86 4.84 -13.31 3.70
CA HIS A 86 4.58 -14.54 2.92
C HIS A 86 3.33 -14.42 2.06
N LYS A 87 2.30 -13.71 2.54
CA LYS A 87 1.10 -13.43 1.75
C LYS A 87 1.43 -12.44 0.65
N LEU A 88 2.13 -11.35 0.98
CA LEU A 88 2.56 -10.34 0.03
C LEU A 88 3.33 -10.93 -1.17
N ARG A 89 4.31 -11.81 -0.91
CA ARG A 89 5.06 -12.49 -1.98
C ARG A 89 4.16 -13.35 -2.87
N LYS A 90 3.16 -14.02 -2.28
CA LYS A 90 2.21 -14.86 -3.04
C LYS A 90 1.35 -14.00 -3.95
N ASP A 91 0.91 -12.83 -3.49
CA ASP A 91 0.09 -11.94 -4.31
C ASP A 91 0.89 -11.37 -5.49
N PHE A 92 2.15 -10.98 -5.26
CA PHE A 92 3.03 -10.61 -6.38
C PHE A 92 3.28 -11.76 -7.35
N THR A 93 3.39 -13.00 -6.84
CA THR A 93 3.55 -14.18 -7.71
C THR A 93 2.32 -14.42 -8.58
N PHE A 94 1.12 -14.14 -8.05
CA PHE A 94 -0.12 -14.17 -8.82
C PHE A 94 -0.17 -13.04 -9.85
N MET A 95 0.09 -11.79 -9.44
CA MET A 95 0.04 -10.62 -10.32
C MET A 95 1.05 -10.64 -11.47
N LEU A 96 2.26 -11.17 -11.23
CA LEU A 96 3.31 -11.27 -12.26
C LEU A 96 3.28 -12.59 -13.03
N GLU A 97 2.39 -13.52 -12.66
CA GLU A 97 2.34 -14.90 -13.16
C GLU A 97 3.70 -15.64 -13.11
N SER A 98 4.60 -15.16 -12.27
CA SER A 98 5.99 -15.60 -12.19
C SER A 98 6.45 -15.67 -10.74
N ALA A 99 7.28 -16.66 -10.42
CA ALA A 99 7.78 -16.84 -9.07
C ALA A 99 8.71 -15.68 -8.68
N VAL A 100 8.28 -14.89 -7.71
CA VAL A 100 9.10 -13.83 -7.14
C VAL A 100 10.32 -14.46 -6.44
N CYS A 101 11.51 -13.93 -6.72
CA CYS A 101 12.74 -14.40 -6.09
C CYS A 101 12.63 -14.32 -4.56
N TRP A 102 13.13 -15.36 -3.88
CA TRP A 102 13.09 -15.45 -2.42
C TRP A 102 13.84 -14.30 -1.72
N LEU A 103 14.81 -13.67 -2.41
CA LEU A 103 15.56 -12.51 -1.93
C LEU A 103 14.68 -11.28 -1.65
N TRP A 104 13.52 -11.17 -2.28
CA TRP A 104 12.61 -10.04 -2.05
C TRP A 104 11.92 -10.10 -0.69
N ALA A 105 11.72 -11.30 -0.13
CA ALA A 105 11.06 -11.45 1.16
C ALA A 105 11.81 -10.76 2.32
N PRO A 106 13.13 -10.99 2.55
CA PRO A 106 13.86 -10.26 3.59
C PRO A 106 14.02 -8.76 3.26
N VAL A 107 14.07 -8.39 1.98
CA VAL A 107 14.15 -6.96 1.59
C VAL A 107 12.90 -6.21 2.06
N TRP A 108 11.71 -6.74 1.79
CA TRP A 108 10.46 -6.08 2.21
C TRP A 108 10.17 -6.28 3.69
N GLY A 109 10.47 -7.44 4.25
CA GLY A 109 10.15 -7.78 5.64
C GLY A 109 11.11 -7.19 6.68
N ILE A 110 12.37 -6.93 6.30
CA ILE A 110 13.42 -6.51 7.22
C ILE A 110 14.09 -5.24 6.70
N VAL A 111 14.66 -5.24 5.50
CA VAL A 111 15.46 -4.09 5.03
C VAL A 111 14.63 -2.81 4.96
N LEU A 112 13.42 -2.85 4.39
CA LEU A 112 12.54 -1.68 4.32
C LEU A 112 12.12 -1.11 5.69
N PRO A 113 11.54 -1.90 6.62
CA PRO A 113 11.15 -1.35 7.92
C PRO A 113 12.36 -0.88 8.75
N PHE A 114 13.49 -1.59 8.71
CA PHE A 114 14.69 -1.17 9.44
C PHE A 114 15.34 0.08 8.85
N THR A 115 15.35 0.25 7.52
CA THR A 115 15.86 1.49 6.91
C THR A 115 14.97 2.68 7.25
N LEU A 116 13.65 2.53 7.17
CA LEU A 116 12.72 3.60 7.57
C LEU A 116 12.83 3.92 9.06
N LEU A 117 12.90 2.90 9.93
CA LEU A 117 13.14 3.09 11.36
C LEU A 117 14.47 3.81 11.61
N GLY A 118 15.53 3.39 10.92
CA GLY A 118 16.85 4.00 11.03
C GLY A 118 16.84 5.47 10.65
N VAL A 119 16.16 5.85 9.56
CA VAL A 119 16.00 7.25 9.17
C VAL A 119 15.19 8.02 10.20
N VAL A 120 14.04 7.50 10.67
CA VAL A 120 13.21 8.18 11.67
C VAL A 120 13.97 8.40 12.99
N VAL A 121 14.71 7.38 13.45
CA VAL A 121 15.54 7.49 14.68
C VAL A 121 16.69 8.44 14.46
N TRP A 122 17.42 8.31 13.34
CA TRP A 122 18.52 9.21 12.99
C TRP A 122 18.05 10.66 12.99
N LEU A 123 16.90 10.93 12.39
CA LEU A 123 16.32 12.27 12.37
C LEU A 123 15.87 12.72 13.75
N SER A 124 15.23 11.86 14.54
CA SER A 124 14.85 12.22 15.91
C SER A 124 16.05 12.52 16.81
N VAL A 125 17.20 11.87 16.56
CA VAL A 125 18.44 12.05 17.32
C VAL A 125 19.25 13.25 16.81
N MET A 126 19.37 13.43 15.50
CA MET A 126 20.08 14.57 14.89
C MET A 126 19.28 15.86 15.00
N GLU A 127 17.94 15.78 14.93
CA GLU A 127 17.03 16.83 15.39
C GLU A 127 16.94 16.87 16.93
N GLY A 128 17.94 16.38 17.68
CA GLY A 128 18.22 16.87 19.04
C GLY A 128 18.32 18.42 19.11
N GLY A 129 18.39 19.09 17.95
CA GLY A 129 18.04 20.49 17.71
C GLY A 129 16.54 20.86 17.75
N ALA A 130 15.65 20.02 18.29
CA ALA A 130 14.31 20.44 18.74
C ALA A 130 14.42 21.60 19.75
N VAL A 131 15.59 21.77 20.38
CA VAL A 131 15.98 22.96 21.13
C VAL A 131 15.88 24.24 20.28
N ALA A 132 16.24 24.26 19.00
CA ALA A 132 16.17 25.47 18.16
C ALA A 132 14.72 25.88 17.78
N VAL A 133 13.80 24.90 17.67
CA VAL A 133 12.36 25.19 17.52
C VAL A 133 11.81 25.68 18.86
N VAL A 134 12.16 25.02 19.98
CA VAL A 134 11.77 25.37 21.35
C VAL A 134 12.32 26.73 21.82
N GLU A 135 13.48 27.15 21.30
CA GLU A 135 14.06 28.49 21.50
C GLU A 135 13.41 29.56 20.61
N GLY A 136 12.50 29.16 19.72
CA GLY A 136 11.68 30.07 18.92
C GLY A 136 10.58 30.77 19.71
N PRO A 137 10.00 31.84 19.14
CA PRO A 137 8.80 32.41 19.72
C PRO A 137 7.69 31.35 19.74
N ALA A 138 6.94 31.29 20.84
CA ALA A 138 5.99 30.21 21.13
C ALA A 138 4.95 29.95 20.02
N TRP A 139 4.58 30.98 19.25
CA TRP A 139 3.68 30.83 18.12
C TRP A 139 4.23 29.91 17.01
N ARG A 140 5.55 29.94 16.77
CA ARG A 140 6.20 29.12 15.73
C ARG A 140 6.15 27.65 16.11
N VAL A 141 6.44 27.35 17.37
CA VAL A 141 6.35 26.00 17.95
C VAL A 141 4.92 25.47 17.82
N ALA A 142 3.94 26.26 18.23
CA ALA A 142 2.53 25.86 18.17
C ALA A 142 2.07 25.55 16.74
N VAL A 143 2.49 26.36 15.75
CA VAL A 143 2.15 26.13 14.33
C VAL A 143 2.79 24.85 13.80
N VAL A 144 4.09 24.65 14.04
CA VAL A 144 4.82 23.46 13.54
C VAL A 144 4.22 22.18 14.12
N TRP A 145 4.07 22.11 15.44
CA TRP A 145 3.49 20.93 16.10
C TRP A 145 2.01 20.75 15.76
N GLY A 146 1.25 21.84 15.64
CA GLY A 146 -0.15 21.81 15.22
C GLY A 146 -0.32 21.21 13.82
N LEU A 147 0.49 21.62 12.85
CA LEU A 147 0.45 21.10 11.49
C LEU A 147 0.90 19.63 11.42
N ARG A 148 1.96 19.26 12.15
CA ARG A 148 2.42 17.86 12.26
C ARG A 148 1.33 16.97 12.85
N LEU A 149 0.66 17.41 13.92
CA LEU A 149 -0.45 16.67 14.52
C LEU A 149 -1.62 16.56 13.56
N LEU A 150 -2.03 17.66 12.91
CA LEU A 150 -3.13 17.66 11.95
C LEU A 150 -2.89 16.68 10.79
N ALA A 151 -1.64 16.53 10.35
CA ALA A 151 -1.25 15.59 9.30
C ALA A 151 -1.32 14.12 9.74
N VAL A 152 -0.94 13.81 10.98
CA VAL A 152 -0.90 12.43 11.50
C VAL A 152 -2.27 11.99 12.03
N LEU A 153 -3.08 12.93 12.53
CA LEU A 153 -4.38 12.70 13.17
C LEU A 153 -5.41 11.88 12.34
N PRO A 154 -5.48 11.97 10.99
CA PRO A 154 -6.39 11.15 10.21
C PRO A 154 -6.16 9.63 10.38
N ILE A 155 -4.92 9.20 10.63
CA ILE A 155 -4.58 7.77 10.81
C ILE A 155 -5.28 7.18 12.06
N PRO A 156 -5.13 7.74 13.27
CA PRO A 156 -5.85 7.23 14.44
C PRO A 156 -7.36 7.48 14.38
N ILE A 157 -7.83 8.58 13.77
CA ILE A 157 -9.28 8.85 13.62
C ILE A 157 -9.94 7.73 12.81
N THR A 158 -9.35 7.39 11.65
CA THR A 158 -9.88 6.31 10.80
C THR A 158 -9.79 4.95 11.49
N ALA A 159 -8.70 4.68 12.22
CA ALA A 159 -8.57 3.46 13.01
C ALA A 159 -9.68 3.33 14.07
N ILE A 160 -9.97 4.39 14.83
CA ILE A 160 -11.04 4.40 15.83
C ILE A 160 -12.42 4.24 15.16
N TYR A 161 -12.65 4.90 14.03
CA TYR A 161 -13.88 4.79 13.28
C TYR A 161 -14.12 3.33 12.82
N VAL A 162 -13.12 2.69 12.24
CA VAL A 162 -13.19 1.30 11.75
C VAL A 162 -13.39 0.30 12.90
N VAL A 163 -12.75 0.51 14.05
CA VAL A 163 -12.95 -0.35 15.23
C VAL A 163 -14.36 -0.21 15.78
N LYS A 164 -14.90 1.02 15.81
CA LYS A 164 -16.27 1.27 16.29
C LYS A 164 -17.34 0.70 15.36
N SER A 165 -17.09 0.65 14.05
CA SER A 165 -18.01 0.07 13.07
C SER A 165 -18.06 -1.47 13.09
N GLN A 166 -17.17 -2.14 13.84
CA GLN A 166 -17.20 -3.60 13.96
C GLN A 166 -18.35 -4.08 14.87
N LEU A 167 -19.08 -5.10 14.40
CA LEU A 167 -20.23 -5.71 15.07
C LEU A 167 -19.86 -6.69 16.20
N ALA A 168 -18.60 -6.73 16.66
CA ALA A 168 -18.18 -7.62 17.75
C ALA A 168 -18.56 -7.06 19.13
N TYR A 169 -18.77 -7.92 20.13
CA TYR A 169 -19.22 -7.49 21.46
C TYR A 169 -18.08 -7.00 22.37
N GLY A 170 -16.88 -7.60 22.27
CA GLY A 170 -15.70 -7.20 23.05
C GLY A 170 -14.78 -6.20 22.35
N VAL A 171 -14.10 -5.32 23.09
CA VAL A 171 -13.13 -4.36 22.51
C VAL A 171 -11.95 -5.06 21.83
N VAL A 172 -11.45 -6.14 22.44
CA VAL A 172 -10.36 -6.95 21.87
C VAL A 172 -10.83 -7.66 20.60
N ASP A 173 -12.04 -8.22 20.61
CA ASP A 173 -12.63 -8.88 19.44
C ASP A 173 -12.93 -7.89 18.31
N LYS A 174 -13.35 -6.65 18.64
CA LYS A 174 -13.51 -5.57 17.68
C LYS A 174 -12.19 -5.20 17.01
N VAL A 175 -11.11 -5.06 17.80
CA VAL A 175 -9.78 -4.78 17.25
C VAL A 175 -9.27 -5.94 16.41
N ALA A 176 -9.39 -7.18 16.90
CA ALA A 176 -9.00 -8.37 16.14
C ALA A 176 -9.78 -8.50 14.83
N SER A 177 -11.08 -8.19 14.85
CA SER A 177 -11.94 -8.18 13.66
C SER A 177 -11.58 -7.03 12.71
N ALA A 178 -11.20 -5.87 13.23
CA ALA A 178 -10.77 -4.72 12.43
C ALA A 178 -9.40 -4.94 11.75
N LEU A 179 -8.54 -5.77 12.34
CA LEU A 179 -7.27 -6.19 11.76
C LEU A 179 -7.43 -7.32 10.73
N GLN A 180 -8.59 -7.97 10.68
CA GLN A 180 -8.94 -8.90 9.61
C GLN A 180 -9.44 -8.13 8.38
N SER A 181 -9.19 -8.67 7.18
CA SER A 181 -9.67 -8.06 5.94
C SER A 181 -11.19 -7.92 5.92
N SER A 182 -11.71 -6.85 5.30
CA SER A 182 -13.13 -6.50 5.30
C SER A 182 -14.06 -7.66 4.97
N ARG A 183 -15.12 -7.82 5.77
CA ARG A 183 -16.09 -8.92 5.70
C ARG A 183 -16.89 -8.97 4.39
N GLU A 184 -17.00 -7.85 3.69
CA GLU A 184 -17.76 -7.69 2.44
C GLU A 184 -17.13 -8.39 1.23
N TRP A 185 -15.78 -8.40 1.16
CA TRP A 185 -15.05 -8.97 0.03
C TRP A 185 -14.54 -10.39 0.26
N GLY A 186 -14.81 -10.98 1.43
CA GLY A 186 -14.05 -12.16 1.88
C GLY A 186 -12.55 -11.83 1.91
N ASP A 187 -11.70 -12.83 2.06
CA ASP A 187 -10.23 -12.66 2.06
C ASP A 187 -9.72 -11.55 1.11
N TRP A 188 -8.88 -10.64 1.62
CA TRP A 188 -8.17 -9.60 0.85
C TRP A 188 -7.72 -10.09 -0.53
N GLY A 189 -8.03 -9.37 -1.61
CA GLY A 189 -7.70 -9.78 -2.98
C GLY A 189 -7.98 -8.70 -4.04
N PRO A 190 -7.86 -9.02 -5.34
CA PRO A 190 -8.13 -8.09 -6.44
C PRO A 190 -9.53 -7.47 -6.36
N GLN A 191 -9.67 -6.23 -6.84
CA GLN A 191 -10.93 -5.51 -6.90
C GLN A 191 -11.88 -6.06 -7.97
N ASP A 192 -11.36 -6.56 -9.08
CA ASP A 192 -12.19 -7.13 -10.15
C ASP A 192 -12.76 -8.49 -9.74
N PRO A 193 -14.10 -8.70 -9.83
CA PRO A 193 -14.72 -9.94 -9.36
C PRO A 193 -14.19 -11.22 -10.04
N ILE A 194 -13.83 -11.12 -11.32
CA ILE A 194 -13.30 -12.24 -12.12
C ILE A 194 -11.89 -12.61 -11.65
N GLU A 195 -11.01 -11.61 -11.51
CA GLU A 195 -9.65 -11.82 -11.02
C GLU A 195 -9.62 -12.27 -9.56
N HIS A 196 -10.54 -11.75 -8.75
CA HIS A 196 -10.71 -12.18 -7.38
C HIS A 196 -11.05 -13.68 -7.29
N HIS A 197 -11.93 -14.16 -8.18
CA HIS A 197 -12.25 -15.59 -8.28
C HIS A 197 -11.07 -16.44 -8.75
N ASN A 198 -10.30 -15.95 -9.73
CA ASN A 198 -9.09 -16.63 -10.20
C ASN A 198 -8.03 -16.73 -9.10
N TRP A 199 -7.79 -15.63 -8.36
CA TRP A 199 -6.87 -15.57 -7.23
C TRP A 199 -7.30 -16.53 -6.11
N ARG A 200 -8.59 -16.59 -5.77
CA ARG A 200 -9.13 -17.53 -4.79
C ARG A 200 -8.88 -18.98 -5.19
N ARG A 201 -9.17 -19.34 -6.44
CA ARG A 201 -8.90 -20.68 -6.98
C ARG A 201 -7.41 -21.02 -6.90
N TRP A 202 -6.54 -20.09 -7.29
CA TRP A 202 -5.10 -20.26 -7.22
C TRP A 202 -4.61 -20.53 -5.77
N ARG A 203 -5.13 -19.79 -4.79
CA ARG A 203 -4.81 -20.04 -3.36
C ARG A 203 -5.31 -21.39 -2.86
N GLU A 204 -6.52 -21.79 -3.26
CA GLU A 204 -7.07 -23.10 -2.88
C GLU A 204 -6.25 -24.24 -3.46
N ASP A 205 -5.85 -24.15 -4.72
CA ASP A 205 -5.09 -25.19 -5.40
C ASP A 205 -3.66 -25.32 -4.83
N GLU A 206 -3.03 -24.22 -4.42
CA GLU A 206 -1.73 -24.24 -3.71
C GLU A 206 -1.83 -24.89 -2.32
N THR A 207 -2.96 -24.71 -1.63
CA THR A 207 -3.15 -25.27 -0.27
C THR A 207 -3.51 -26.75 -0.30
N ARG A 208 -3.96 -27.28 -1.45
CA ARG A 208 -4.40 -28.67 -1.59
C ARG A 208 -3.22 -29.64 -1.74
N PRO A 209 -3.26 -30.81 -1.07
CA PRO A 209 -2.22 -31.82 -1.24
C PRO A 209 -2.22 -32.37 -2.67
N ILE A 210 -1.03 -32.58 -3.24
CA ILE A 210 -0.77 -32.99 -4.62
C ILE A 210 -1.60 -34.22 -5.05
N THR A 211 -1.91 -35.13 -4.11
CA THR A 211 -2.71 -36.34 -4.34
C THR A 211 -4.13 -36.02 -4.82
N THR A 212 -4.74 -34.96 -4.28
CA THR A 212 -6.09 -34.53 -4.64
C THR A 212 -6.15 -33.83 -6.00
N LEU A 213 -5.09 -33.10 -6.36
CA LEU A 213 -4.94 -32.46 -7.67
C LEU A 213 -4.80 -33.50 -8.79
N LYS A 214 -3.95 -34.51 -8.60
CA LYS A 214 -3.78 -35.63 -9.53
C LYS A 214 -5.11 -36.36 -9.79
N ARG A 215 -5.89 -36.62 -8.73
CA ARG A 215 -7.20 -37.29 -8.83
C ARG A 215 -8.20 -36.46 -9.66
N ARG A 216 -8.23 -35.14 -9.49
CA ARG A 216 -9.11 -34.25 -10.29
C ARG A 216 -8.66 -34.12 -11.74
N LEU A 217 -7.36 -33.98 -11.98
CA LEU A 217 -6.81 -33.94 -13.34
C LEU A 217 -7.09 -35.25 -14.09
N ALA A 218 -7.03 -36.38 -13.38
CA ALA A 218 -7.41 -37.69 -13.92
C ALA A 218 -8.93 -37.86 -14.11
N SER A 219 -9.76 -37.17 -13.32
CA SER A 219 -11.22 -37.29 -13.37
C SER A 219 -11.93 -36.20 -14.18
N ARG A 220 -11.20 -35.27 -14.82
CA ARG A 220 -11.82 -34.26 -15.69
C ARG A 220 -11.99 -34.83 -17.10
N PRO A 221 -13.22 -35.07 -17.59
CA PRO A 221 -13.44 -35.18 -19.02
C PRO A 221 -13.07 -33.84 -19.67
N LEU A 222 -12.38 -33.88 -20.82
CA LEU A 222 -12.02 -32.74 -21.68
C LEU A 222 -13.29 -32.03 -22.21
N THR A 223 -13.99 -31.32 -21.34
CA THR A 223 -15.11 -30.45 -21.69
C THR A 223 -14.82 -29.08 -21.09
N TYR A 224 -13.86 -28.41 -21.71
CA TYR A 224 -13.75 -26.95 -21.61
C TYR A 224 -14.03 -26.41 -23.00
N THR A 225 -15.02 -25.53 -23.06
CA THR A 225 -15.42 -24.78 -24.25
C THR A 225 -14.19 -24.14 -24.90
N HIS A 226 -13.97 -24.47 -26.17
CA HIS A 226 -12.80 -24.10 -26.98
C HIS A 226 -12.65 -22.59 -27.27
N SER A 227 -13.41 -21.70 -26.63
CA SER A 227 -13.54 -20.31 -27.08
C SER A 227 -12.61 -19.29 -26.41
N THR A 228 -11.85 -19.63 -25.35
CA THR A 228 -11.00 -18.63 -24.66
C THR A 228 -9.67 -19.18 -24.12
N LEU A 229 -9.09 -20.21 -24.73
CA LEU A 229 -7.67 -20.52 -24.48
C LEU A 229 -6.83 -19.61 -25.36
N SER A 230 -6.42 -18.45 -24.84
CA SER A 230 -5.26 -17.76 -25.41
C SER A 230 -4.06 -18.71 -25.34
N SER A 231 -3.19 -18.66 -26.35
CA SER A 231 -1.96 -19.45 -26.45
C SER A 231 -1.10 -19.42 -25.17
N GLU A 232 -1.25 -18.37 -24.35
CA GLU A 232 -0.53 -18.20 -23.08
C GLU A 232 -0.92 -19.24 -22.02
N SER A 233 -2.19 -19.61 -21.86
CA SER A 233 -2.58 -20.56 -20.80
C SER A 233 -2.18 -22.01 -21.12
N SER A 234 -2.07 -22.35 -22.41
CA SER A 234 -1.47 -23.61 -22.86
C SER A 234 0.03 -23.63 -22.52
N SER A 235 0.71 -22.49 -22.67
CA SER A 235 2.13 -22.35 -22.32
C SER A 235 2.37 -22.47 -20.81
N THR A 236 1.48 -21.92 -19.96
CA THR A 236 1.61 -22.00 -18.49
C THR A 236 1.34 -23.42 -17.99
N LEU A 237 0.32 -24.11 -18.51
CA LEU A 237 0.08 -25.52 -18.20
C LEU A 237 1.24 -26.42 -18.64
N THR A 238 1.83 -26.13 -19.80
CA THR A 238 2.99 -26.88 -20.30
C THR A 238 4.25 -26.61 -19.47
N ARG A 239 4.47 -25.35 -19.04
CA ARG A 239 5.55 -24.96 -18.12
C ARG A 239 5.40 -25.60 -16.74
N LEU A 240 4.17 -25.64 -16.20
CA LEU A 240 3.87 -26.31 -14.94
C LEU A 240 4.12 -27.82 -15.07
N ARG A 241 3.65 -28.46 -16.14
CA ARG A 241 3.94 -29.87 -16.44
C ARG A 241 5.44 -30.17 -16.47
N ASN A 242 6.23 -29.34 -17.16
CA ASN A 242 7.68 -29.50 -17.24
C ASN A 242 8.37 -29.28 -15.89
N LYS A 243 7.94 -28.29 -15.10
CA LYS A 243 8.45 -28.05 -13.74
C LYS A 243 8.20 -29.25 -12.82
N TYR A 244 7.04 -29.90 -12.94
CA TYR A 244 6.71 -31.08 -12.13
C TYR A 244 7.40 -32.37 -12.59
N GLN A 245 7.60 -32.58 -13.90
CA GLN A 245 8.39 -33.73 -14.39
C GLN A 245 9.86 -33.63 -13.93
N ARG A 246 10.44 -32.43 -13.91
CA ARG A 246 11.82 -32.22 -13.47
C ARG A 246 12.02 -32.52 -11.99
N ASN A 247 11.04 -32.17 -11.15
CA ASN A 247 11.10 -32.40 -9.71
C ASN A 247 10.73 -33.83 -9.30
N GLY A 248 9.92 -34.55 -10.11
CA GLY A 248 9.57 -35.95 -9.85
C GLY A 248 10.68 -36.97 -10.14
N ILE A 249 11.67 -36.60 -10.97
CA ILE A 249 12.83 -37.46 -11.27
C ILE A 249 13.91 -37.35 -10.18
N ALA A 250 14.00 -36.20 -9.50
CA ALA A 250 14.98 -35.96 -8.44
C ALA A 250 14.64 -36.65 -7.09
N SER A 251 13.48 -37.29 -6.96
CA SER A 251 13.09 -38.03 -5.75
C SER A 251 13.18 -39.55 -5.91
N ILE A 252 13.74 -40.04 -7.02
CA ILE A 252 13.89 -41.48 -7.34
C ILE A 252 15.38 -41.86 -7.53
N LEU A 253 16.30 -40.91 -7.41
CA LEU A 253 17.75 -41.11 -7.28
C LEU A 253 18.19 -40.60 -5.90
#